data_AF-A0A7X3UZT8-F1
#
_entry.id   AF-A0A7X3UZT8-F1
#
_cell.length_a   1.000
_cell.length_b   1.000
_cell.length_c   1.000
_cell.angle_alpha   90.00
_cell.angle_beta   90.00
_cell.angle_gamma   90.00
#
_symmetry.space_group_name_H-M   'P 1'
#
loop_
_entity.id
_entity.type
_entity.pdbx_description
1 polymer ?
#
loop_
_entity_poly.entity_id
_entity_poly.type
_entity_poly.pdbx_seq_one_letter_code
_entity_poly.pdbx_strand_id
1 'polypeptide(L)'
;MDNGNTSPTKRPRGKPRGRHPHKRLSAPFVRSAPPGRHCDGNGLYLYVQKTGTRSWIQRLVIRGRKRELGLGSVELVSLAEAREAALANRKLARSGGDPLAEKRRLVGIPTFAEASKRVVEQKRAGWRSAAYAKEWF
;
A
#
# COMPACT_ATOMS: atom_id res chain seq x y z
N MET A 1 15.28 -35.32 40.42
CA MET A 1 15.22 -33.93 39.92
C MET A 1 14.56 -33.99 38.56
N ASP A 2 13.31 -33.56 38.42
CA ASP A 2 12.76 -33.26 37.09
C ASP A 2 11.62 -32.23 37.22
N ASN A 3 11.81 -31.06 36.62
CA ASN A 3 10.91 -29.91 36.67
C ASN A 3 10.34 -29.68 35.27
N GLY A 4 9.18 -30.26 34.97
CA GLY A 4 8.49 -30.11 33.69
C GLY A 4 7.27 -29.19 33.77
N ASN A 5 7.44 -27.90 34.07
CA ASN A 5 6.35 -26.92 33.99
C ASN A 5 6.08 -26.54 32.52
N THR A 6 5.12 -27.23 31.88
CA THR A 6 4.67 -26.88 30.53
C THR A 6 3.47 -25.94 30.63
N SER A 7 3.72 -24.64 30.40
CA SER A 7 2.66 -23.63 30.28
C SER A 7 1.85 -23.82 28.98
N PRO A 8 0.50 -23.71 29.01
CA PRO A 8 -0.32 -23.93 27.83
C PRO A 8 -0.18 -22.77 26.85
N THR A 9 0.24 -23.07 25.63
CA THR A 9 0.36 -22.11 24.53
C THR A 9 -1.04 -21.56 24.16
N LYS A 10 -1.21 -20.23 24.20
CA LYS A 10 -2.47 -19.58 23.83
C LYS A 10 -2.76 -19.78 22.35
N ARG A 11 -3.90 -20.40 22.02
CA ARG A 11 -4.41 -20.53 20.64
C ARG A 11 -4.55 -19.15 19.98
N PRO A 12 -4.27 -19.01 18.67
CA PRO A 12 -4.46 -17.74 17.96
C PRO A 12 -5.95 -17.37 17.92
N ARG A 13 -6.27 -16.12 18.30
CA ARG A 13 -7.63 -15.58 18.28
C ARG A 13 -8.21 -15.67 16.86
N GLY A 14 -9.32 -16.41 16.72
CA GLY A 14 -10.07 -16.51 15.47
C GLY A 14 -10.56 -15.15 14.98
N LYS A 15 -10.78 -15.02 13.67
CA LYS A 15 -11.23 -13.77 13.05
C LYS A 15 -12.55 -13.32 13.69
N PRO A 16 -12.67 -12.09 14.21
CA PRO A 16 -13.89 -11.62 14.83
C PRO A 16 -15.04 -11.69 13.81
N ARG A 17 -16.11 -12.40 14.18
CA ARG A 17 -17.35 -12.45 13.41
C ARG A 17 -18.13 -11.17 13.68
N GLY A 18 -18.45 -10.40 12.64
CA GLY A 18 -19.15 -9.13 12.75
C GLY A 18 -19.18 -8.38 11.42
N ARG A 19 -20.08 -7.39 11.31
CA ARG A 19 -20.21 -6.55 10.11
C ARG A 19 -18.88 -5.83 9.87
N HIS A 20 -18.46 -5.74 8.60
CA HIS A 20 -17.26 -4.98 8.27
C HIS A 20 -17.42 -3.52 8.73
N PRO A 21 -16.43 -2.96 9.45
CA PRO A 21 -16.50 -1.59 9.91
C PRO A 21 -16.64 -0.63 8.72
N HIS A 22 -17.49 0.37 8.89
CA HIS A 22 -17.73 1.41 7.89
C HIS A 22 -17.78 2.76 8.59
N LYS A 23 -16.94 3.71 8.15
CA LYS A 23 -16.80 5.06 8.71
C LYS A 23 -16.64 5.06 10.24
N ARG A 24 -15.81 4.16 10.78
CA ARG A 24 -15.67 3.94 12.23
C ARG A 24 -14.90 5.05 12.96
N LEU A 25 -13.98 5.73 12.28
CA LEU A 25 -13.18 6.78 12.89
C LEU A 25 -13.91 8.13 12.85
N SER A 26 -13.56 9.00 13.80
CA SER A 26 -14.00 10.39 13.85
C SER A 26 -12.78 11.32 13.83
N ALA A 27 -12.97 12.57 13.41
CA ALA A 27 -11.87 13.55 13.41
C ALA A 27 -11.22 13.76 14.80
N PRO A 28 -11.98 13.81 15.92
CA PRO A 28 -11.38 13.82 17.26
C PRO A 28 -10.52 12.60 17.53
N PHE A 29 -11.00 11.40 17.21
CA PHE A 29 -10.22 10.17 17.39
C PHE A 29 -8.93 10.19 16.59
N VAL A 30 -8.95 10.68 15.34
CA VAL A 30 -7.73 10.80 14.51
C VAL A 30 -6.68 11.69 15.18
N ARG A 31 -7.12 12.73 15.92
CA ARG A 31 -6.22 13.64 16.64
C ARG A 31 -5.55 13.01 17.86
N SER A 32 -6.23 12.10 18.55
CA SER A 32 -5.76 11.52 19.82
C SER A 32 -5.46 10.01 19.75
N ALA A 33 -5.49 9.42 18.56
CA ALA A 33 -5.32 7.98 18.38
C ALA A 33 -3.95 7.52 18.89
N PRO A 34 -3.88 6.43 19.69
CA PRO A 34 -2.61 5.89 20.16
C PRO A 34 -1.82 5.23 19.02
N PRO A 35 -0.52 4.98 19.19
CA PRO A 35 0.29 4.22 18.24
C PRO A 35 -0.37 2.90 17.82
N GLY A 36 -0.42 2.61 16.51
CA GLY A 36 -1.06 1.42 15.98
C GLY A 36 -1.81 1.62 14.67
N ARG A 37 -2.60 0.62 14.28
CA ARG A 37 -3.43 0.62 13.07
C ARG A 37 -4.90 0.64 13.45
N HIS A 38 -5.61 1.70 13.08
CA HIS A 38 -7.03 1.89 13.41
C HIS A 38 -7.88 1.83 12.15
N CYS A 39 -8.74 0.81 12.04
CA CYS A 39 -9.59 0.63 10.86
C CYS A 39 -10.74 1.64 10.83
N ASP A 40 -10.96 2.27 9.67
CA ASP A 40 -12.14 3.10 9.39
C ASP A 40 -13.20 2.35 8.58
N GLY A 41 -12.78 1.48 7.67
CA GLY A 41 -13.65 0.74 6.76
C GLY A 41 -13.13 0.80 5.33
N ASN A 42 -13.71 0.02 4.41
CA ASN A 42 -13.23 -0.08 3.02
C ASN A 42 -11.74 -0.45 2.84
N GLY A 43 -11.11 -1.00 3.88
CA GLY A 43 -9.67 -1.26 3.91
C GLY A 43 -8.83 -0.05 4.28
N LEU A 44 -9.43 1.11 4.58
CA LEU A 44 -8.78 2.30 5.12
C LEU A 44 -8.42 2.11 6.59
N TYR A 45 -7.21 2.53 6.93
CA TYR A 45 -6.68 2.59 8.29
C TYR A 45 -5.98 3.93 8.52
N LEU A 46 -6.13 4.46 9.72
CA LEU A 46 -5.17 5.39 10.29
C LEU A 46 -3.99 4.58 10.83
N TYR A 47 -2.79 4.89 10.36
CA TYR A 47 -1.54 4.34 10.89
C TYR A 47 -0.83 5.42 11.71
N VAL A 48 -0.67 5.13 13.00
CA VAL A 48 0.02 6.00 13.97
C VAL A 48 1.33 5.32 14.34
N GLN A 49 2.45 5.97 14.02
CA GLN A 49 3.78 5.51 14.40
C GLN A 49 4.01 5.72 15.91
N LYS A 50 5.02 5.05 16.47
CA LYS A 50 5.43 5.26 17.88
C LYS A 50 5.85 6.70 18.17
N THR A 51 6.36 7.40 17.16
CA THR A 51 6.73 8.82 17.19
C THR A 51 5.52 9.76 17.22
N GLY A 52 4.31 9.26 17.02
CA GLY A 52 3.09 10.07 16.91
C GLY A 52 2.75 10.54 15.48
N THR A 53 3.63 10.28 14.50
CA THR A 53 3.34 10.58 13.09
C THR A 53 2.15 9.75 12.61
N ARG A 54 1.23 10.40 11.90
CA ARG A 54 -0.05 9.82 11.48
C ARG A 54 -0.20 9.87 9.97
N SER A 55 -0.57 8.74 9.38
CA SER A 55 -0.76 8.61 7.94
C SER A 55 -1.94 7.71 7.61
N TRP A 56 -2.56 7.96 6.46
CA TRP A 56 -3.59 7.10 5.91
C TRP A 56 -2.96 5.99 5.09
N ILE A 57 -3.35 4.75 5.40
CA ILE A 57 -3.00 3.57 4.59
C ILE A 57 -4.26 2.82 4.19
N GLN A 58 -4.25 2.23 3.00
CA GLN A 58 -5.32 1.37 2.54
C GLN A 58 -4.79 -0.03 2.19
N ARG A 59 -5.44 -1.06 2.72
CA ARG A 59 -5.10 -2.47 2.44
C ARG A 59 -6.17 -3.08 1.55
N LEU A 60 -5.79 -3.47 0.33
CA LEU A 60 -6.67 -4.10 -0.66
C LEU A 60 -6.06 -5.39 -1.19
N VAL A 61 -6.89 -6.23 -1.80
CA VAL A 61 -6.43 -7.33 -2.65
C VAL A 61 -6.63 -6.88 -4.08
N ILE A 62 -5.54 -6.81 -4.84
CA ILE A 62 -5.54 -6.42 -6.25
C ILE A 62 -4.97 -7.62 -7.01
N ARG A 63 -5.76 -8.19 -7.93
CA ARG A 63 -5.38 -9.37 -8.74
C ARG A 63 -4.81 -10.52 -7.87
N GLY A 64 -5.54 -10.88 -6.82
CA GLY A 64 -5.17 -11.95 -5.88
C GLY A 64 -4.03 -11.61 -4.90
N ARG A 65 -3.35 -10.47 -5.05
CA ARG A 65 -2.22 -10.07 -4.18
C ARG A 65 -2.64 -9.00 -3.18
N LYS A 66 -2.31 -9.19 -1.91
CA LYS A 66 -2.50 -8.17 -0.86
C LYS A 66 -1.53 -7.02 -1.11
N ARG A 67 -2.06 -5.80 -1.14
CA ARG A 67 -1.31 -4.55 -1.35
C ARG A 67 -1.64 -3.55 -0.24
N GLU A 68 -0.66 -2.74 0.13
CA GLU A 68 -0.80 -1.61 1.06
C GLU A 68 -0.49 -0.33 0.27
N LEU A 69 -1.45 0.59 0.25
CA LEU A 69 -1.40 1.87 -0.46
C LEU A 69 -1.25 2.99 0.58
N GLY A 70 -0.22 3.83 0.45
CA GLY A 70 -0.14 5.08 1.21
C GLY A 70 -1.05 6.14 0.57
N LEU A 71 -1.95 6.71 1.37
CA LEU A 71 -2.87 7.76 0.93
C LEU A 71 -2.45 9.16 1.39
N GLY A 72 -1.43 9.29 2.25
CA GLY A 72 -0.84 10.57 2.65
C GLY A 72 -0.80 10.79 4.16
N SER A 73 -0.16 11.89 4.59
CA SER A 73 -0.17 12.36 5.98
C SER A 73 -1.56 12.87 6.36
N VAL A 74 -1.97 12.70 7.62
CA VAL A 74 -3.23 13.30 8.11
C VAL A 74 -3.21 14.83 8.12
N GLU A 75 -2.03 15.43 8.03
CA GLU A 75 -1.85 16.89 7.95
C GLU A 75 -2.25 17.45 6.59
N LEU A 76 -2.12 16.65 5.53
CA LEU A 76 -2.42 17.06 4.16
C LEU A 76 -3.71 16.42 3.63
N VAL A 77 -4.13 15.30 4.21
CA VAL A 77 -5.28 14.53 3.76
C VAL A 77 -6.22 14.32 4.95
N SER A 78 -7.39 14.94 4.87
CA SER A 78 -8.45 14.80 5.85
C SER A 78 -9.04 13.37 5.85
N LEU A 79 -9.77 13.04 6.91
CA LEU A 79 -10.48 11.76 6.99
C LEU A 79 -11.54 11.61 5.87
N ALA A 80 -12.14 12.71 5.42
CA ALA A 80 -13.12 12.69 4.34
C ALA A 80 -12.45 12.33 3.00
N GLU A 81 -11.38 13.04 2.64
CA GLU A 81 -10.61 12.78 1.42
C GLU A 81 -10.02 11.36 1.42
N ALA A 82 -9.51 10.89 2.57
CA ALA A 82 -9.03 9.52 2.71
C ALA A 82 -10.12 8.47 2.46
N ARG A 83 -11.37 8.74 2.88
CA ARG A 83 -12.52 7.86 2.62
C ARG A 83 -12.91 7.84 1.15
N GLU A 84 -12.90 8.99 0.50
CA GLU A 84 -13.19 9.11 -0.93
C GLU A 84 -12.16 8.36 -1.77
N ALA A 85 -10.87 8.60 -1.52
CA ALA A 85 -9.77 7.89 -2.17
C ALA A 85 -9.87 6.38 -1.92
N ALA A 86 -10.16 5.96 -0.68
CA ALA A 86 -10.32 4.54 -0.37
C ALA A 86 -11.50 3.90 -1.12
N LEU A 87 -12.63 4.59 -1.25
CA LEU A 87 -13.78 4.11 -2.00
C LEU A 87 -13.45 3.98 -3.49
N ALA A 88 -12.81 5.00 -4.09
CA ALA A 88 -12.40 5.01 -5.48
C ALA A 88 -11.45 3.84 -5.80
N ASN A 89 -10.39 3.67 -5.00
CA ASN A 89 -9.43 2.58 -5.14
C ASN A 89 -10.09 1.20 -5.02
N ARG A 90 -11.05 1.06 -4.09
CA ARG A 90 -11.79 -0.20 -3.89
C ARG A 90 -12.69 -0.52 -5.10
N LYS A 91 -13.37 0.48 -5.67
CA LYS A 91 -14.17 0.31 -6.90
C LYS A 91 -13.27 -0.12 -8.06
N LEU A 92 -12.15 0.58 -8.27
CA LEU A 92 -11.19 0.28 -9.33
C LEU A 92 -10.59 -1.14 -9.19
N ALA A 93 -10.18 -1.52 -7.98
CA ALA A 93 -9.64 -2.87 -7.74
C ALA A 93 -10.70 -3.96 -7.99
N ARG A 94 -11.97 -3.70 -7.67
CA ARG A 94 -13.08 -4.63 -7.94
C ARG A 94 -13.38 -4.77 -9.44
N SER A 95 -13.19 -3.73 -10.23
CA SER A 95 -13.34 -3.77 -11.68
C SER A 95 -12.10 -4.31 -12.42
N GLY A 96 -11.10 -4.85 -11.71
CA GLY A 96 -9.88 -5.43 -12.29
C GLY A 96 -8.72 -4.45 -12.54
N GLY A 97 -8.91 -3.17 -12.21
CA GLY A 97 -7.87 -2.14 -12.29
C GLY A 97 -6.86 -2.21 -11.13
N ASP A 98 -5.78 -1.43 -11.26
CA ASP A 98 -4.74 -1.31 -10.23
C ASP A 98 -4.47 0.17 -9.91
N PRO A 99 -4.92 0.68 -8.74
CA PRO A 99 -4.65 2.06 -8.31
C PRO A 99 -3.15 2.42 -8.25
N LEU A 100 -2.25 1.47 -8.00
CA LEU A 100 -0.81 1.73 -8.00
C LEU A 100 -0.29 1.97 -9.42
N ALA A 101 -0.81 1.23 -10.40
CA ALA A 101 -0.42 1.40 -11.79
C ALA A 101 -0.86 2.79 -12.31
N GLU A 102 -2.07 3.22 -11.95
CA GLU A 102 -2.56 4.55 -12.34
C GLU A 102 -1.72 5.66 -11.72
N LYS A 103 -1.40 5.55 -10.42
CA LYS A 103 -0.50 6.51 -9.77
C LYS A 103 0.87 6.57 -10.42
N ARG A 104 1.46 5.43 -10.80
CA ARG A 104 2.77 5.40 -11.50
C ARG A 104 2.70 6.07 -12.86
N ARG A 105 1.62 5.84 -13.61
CA ARG A 105 1.37 6.49 -14.90
C ARG A 105 1.31 8.00 -14.77
N LEU A 106 0.59 8.52 -13.76
CA LEU A 106 0.48 9.95 -13.50
C LEU A 106 1.80 10.62 -13.09
N VAL A 107 2.65 9.93 -12.31
CA VAL A 107 3.97 10.45 -11.92
C VAL A 107 4.99 10.36 -13.08
N GLY A 108 4.64 9.69 -14.18
CA GLY A 108 5.51 9.53 -15.33
C GLY A 108 6.71 8.61 -15.08
N ILE A 109 6.63 7.72 -14.08
CA ILE A 109 7.69 6.75 -13.80
C ILE A 109 7.66 5.70 -14.92
N PRO A 110 8.71 5.61 -15.76
CA PRO A 110 8.74 4.61 -16.82
C PRO A 110 8.78 3.19 -16.24
N THR A 111 8.17 2.25 -16.93
CA THR A 111 8.38 0.83 -16.68
C THR A 111 9.85 0.46 -16.91
N PHE A 112 10.28 -0.69 -16.38
CA PHE A 112 11.64 -1.19 -16.64
C PHE A 112 11.91 -1.32 -18.14
N ALA A 113 10.94 -1.80 -18.91
CA ALA A 113 11.06 -1.93 -20.37
C ALA A 113 11.28 -0.58 -21.06
N GLU A 114 10.52 0.45 -20.67
CA GLU A 114 10.68 1.80 -21.21
C GLU A 114 12.00 2.44 -20.77
N ALA A 115 12.38 2.29 -19.50
CA ALA A 115 13.64 2.80 -18.97
C ALA A 115 14.85 2.12 -19.64
N SER A 116 14.79 0.80 -19.84
CA SER A 116 15.81 0.02 -20.53
C SER A 116 15.99 0.50 -21.97
N LYS A 117 14.89 0.67 -22.73
CA LYS A 117 14.95 1.23 -24.09
C LYS A 117 15.61 2.61 -24.14
N ARG A 118 15.26 3.51 -23.21
CA ARG A 118 15.87 4.86 -23.12
C ARG A 118 17.38 4.79 -22.89
N VAL A 119 17.82 3.93 -21.98
CA VAL A 119 19.26 3.76 -21.69
C VAL A 119 20.01 3.24 -22.91
N VAL A 120 19.43 2.26 -23.62
CA VAL A 120 20.03 1.70 -24.84
C VAL A 120 20.20 2.76 -25.90
N GLU A 121 19.13 3.52 -26.17
CA GLU A 121 19.16 4.60 -27.15
C GLU A 121 20.21 5.66 -26.81
N GLN A 122 20.29 6.09 -25.55
CA GLN A 122 21.31 7.03 -25.08
C GLN A 122 22.75 6.51 -25.23
N LYS A 123 22.96 5.21 -25.01
CA LYS A 123 24.30 4.60 -25.06
C LYS A 123 24.69 4.15 -26.47
N ARG A 124 23.74 4.05 -27.40
CA ARG A 124 23.94 3.53 -28.76
C ARG A 124 25.02 4.26 -29.53
N ALA A 125 25.13 5.58 -29.37
CA ALA A 125 26.15 6.40 -30.04
C ALA A 125 27.59 6.15 -29.54
N GLY A 126 27.76 5.61 -28.33
CA GLY A 126 29.06 5.30 -27.74
C GLY A 126 29.54 3.87 -27.96
N TRP A 127 28.75 3.03 -28.63
CA TRP A 127 29.10 1.63 -28.86
C TRP A 127 30.03 1.49 -30.06
N ARG A 128 31.17 0.84 -29.84
CA ARG A 128 32.27 0.70 -30.81
C ARG A 128 31.94 -0.16 -32.03
N SER A 129 30.80 -0.86 -32.05
CA SER A 129 30.37 -1.72 -33.15
C SER A 129 28.86 -1.91 -33.16
N ALA A 130 28.25 -1.85 -34.35
CA ALA A 130 26.84 -2.17 -34.56
C ALA A 130 26.47 -3.62 -34.18
N ALA A 131 27.46 -4.53 -34.18
CA ALA A 131 27.27 -5.92 -33.77
C ALA A 131 27.05 -6.05 -32.25
N TYR A 132 27.70 -5.20 -31.45
CA TYR A 132 27.55 -5.20 -29.98
C TYR A 132 26.12 -4.83 -29.54
N ALA A 133 25.40 -4.07 -30.35
CA ALA A 133 24.00 -3.73 -30.09
C ALA A 133 23.03 -4.91 -30.23
N LYS A 134 23.41 -5.92 -31.01
CA LYS A 134 22.59 -7.07 -31.39
C LYS A 134 22.78 -8.28 -30.46
N GLU A 135 23.70 -8.18 -29.51
CA GLU A 135 24.07 -9.27 -28.59
C GLU A 135 23.48 -9.07 -27.18
N TRP A 136 23.09 -7.83 -26.85
CA TRP A 136 22.39 -7.50 -25.60
C TRP A 136 20.85 -7.50 -25.74
N PHE A 137 20.32 -7.65 -26.96
CA PHE A 137 18.89 -7.68 -27.31
C PHE A 137 18.64 -8.61 -28.49
#